data_AF-A0AA45U4Z9-F1
#
_entry.id   AF-A0AA45U4Z9-F1
#
_cell.length_a   1.000
_cell.length_b   1.000
_cell.length_c   1.000
_cell.angle_alpha   90.00
_cell.angle_beta   90.00
_cell.angle_gamma   90.00
#
_symmetry.space_group_name_H-M   'P 1'
#
loop_
_entity.id
_entity.type
_entity.pdbx_description
1 polymer ?
#
loop_
_entity_poly.entity_id
_entity_poly.type
_entity_poly.pdbx_seq_one_letter_code
_entity_poly.pdbx_strand_id
1 'polypeptide(L)'
;MFMGLFLAGALGWGCQSADYGVQAKAPLDCKATYVACGCGCCGGVEPEVQCLSCAKGDDLQALIQKDQEAKKDPQCAVMGCSPGTKYVYCDANPQ
;
A
#
# COMPACT_ATOMS: atom_id res chain seq x y z
N MET A 1 -23.76 -43.57 -33.99
CA MET A 1 -24.99 -43.78 -33.19
C MET A 1 -24.63 -43.43 -31.75
N PHE A 2 -24.54 -42.15 -31.37
CA PHE A 2 -25.68 -41.29 -31.01
C PHE A 2 -25.49 -39.86 -31.53
N MET A 3 -26.49 -39.39 -32.28
CA MET A 3 -26.76 -37.99 -32.61
C MET A 3 -27.54 -37.33 -31.45
N GLY A 4 -27.31 -36.03 -31.26
CA GLY A 4 -28.05 -35.16 -30.34
C GLY A 4 -27.20 -33.92 -30.04
N LEU A 5 -26.96 -33.02 -31.00
CA LEU A 5 -27.90 -32.01 -31.49
C LEU A 5 -28.36 -31.04 -30.38
N PHE A 6 -27.47 -30.11 -30.00
CA PHE A 6 -27.88 -28.79 -29.51
C PHE A 6 -27.18 -27.75 -30.39
N LEU A 7 -27.92 -27.29 -31.40
CA LEU A 7 -27.56 -26.17 -32.26
C LEU A 7 -28.36 -24.93 -31.82
N ALA A 8 -27.64 -23.81 -31.85
CA ALA A 8 -28.12 -22.43 -32.01
C ALA A 8 -28.57 -21.65 -30.76
N GLY A 9 -27.75 -20.65 -30.43
CA GLY A 9 -28.13 -19.51 -29.60
C GLY A 9 -27.01 -18.47 -29.47
N ALA A 10 -26.94 -17.54 -30.42
CA ALA A 10 -26.29 -16.20 -30.40
C ALA A 10 -24.76 -16.14 -30.19
N LEU A 11 -23.95 -15.84 -31.23
CA LEU A 11 -23.61 -14.48 -31.67
C LEU A 11 -23.41 -13.47 -30.53
N GLY A 12 -22.14 -13.17 -30.23
CA GLY A 12 -21.74 -11.86 -29.72
C GLY A 12 -20.79 -11.89 -28.54
N TRP A 13 -19.64 -11.22 -28.71
CA TRP A 13 -18.79 -10.65 -27.66
C TRP A 13 -18.16 -11.65 -26.70
N GLY A 14 -16.88 -12.00 -26.85
CA GLY A 14 -15.79 -11.02 -26.74
C GLY A 14 -15.20 -11.12 -25.34
N CYS A 15 -13.92 -11.52 -25.28
CA CYS A 15 -12.99 -11.34 -24.18
C CYS A 15 -13.59 -10.98 -22.82
N GLN A 16 -13.88 -11.99 -21.98
CA GLN A 16 -13.79 -11.78 -20.54
C GLN A 16 -12.30 -11.76 -20.21
N SER A 17 -11.69 -10.60 -20.40
CA SER A 17 -10.47 -10.25 -19.70
C SER A 17 -10.79 -10.40 -18.22
N ALA A 18 -10.23 -11.43 -17.61
CA ALA A 18 -10.07 -11.43 -16.17
C ALA A 18 -9.25 -10.17 -15.87
N ASP A 19 -9.91 -9.13 -15.36
CA ASP A 19 -9.24 -7.99 -14.75
C ASP A 19 -8.62 -8.50 -13.44
N TYR A 20 -7.57 -9.31 -13.59
CA TYR A 20 -6.58 -9.57 -12.58
C TYR A 20 -5.84 -8.25 -12.41
N GLY A 21 -6.40 -7.41 -11.55
CA GLY A 21 -5.70 -6.36 -10.84
C GLY A 21 -5.00 -5.34 -11.72
N VAL A 22 -5.77 -4.46 -12.37
CA VAL A 22 -5.39 -3.05 -12.21
C VAL A 22 -5.79 -2.68 -10.78
N GLN A 23 -4.87 -2.91 -9.85
CA GLN A 23 -4.95 -2.34 -8.49
C GLN A 23 -5.07 -0.83 -8.68
N ALA A 24 -6.31 -0.32 -8.73
CA ALA A 24 -6.57 1.10 -8.67
C ALA A 24 -5.94 1.56 -7.37
N LYS A 25 -4.82 2.29 -7.47
CA LYS A 25 -4.13 2.88 -6.33
C LYS A 25 -5.21 3.58 -5.51
N ALA A 26 -5.40 3.13 -4.27
CA ALA A 26 -6.43 3.66 -3.39
C ALA A 26 -6.33 5.20 -3.39
N PRO A 27 -7.46 5.93 -3.31
CA PRO A 27 -7.44 7.39 -3.29
C PRO A 27 -6.45 7.88 -2.24
N LEU A 28 -5.50 8.73 -2.65
CA LEU A 28 -4.46 9.27 -1.78
C LEU A 28 -5.13 10.15 -0.71
N ASP A 29 -5.14 9.66 0.53
CA ASP A 29 -5.54 10.47 1.68
C ASP A 29 -4.39 11.36 2.11
N CYS A 30 -4.38 12.59 1.62
CA CYS A 30 -3.34 13.57 1.90
C CYS A 30 -3.40 14.15 3.32
N LYS A 31 -4.35 13.72 4.16
CA LYS A 31 -4.34 14.02 5.60
C LYS A 31 -3.79 12.88 6.44
N ALA A 32 -3.54 11.73 5.83
CA ALA A 32 -2.99 10.58 6.51
C ALA A 32 -1.58 10.87 7.04
N THR A 33 -1.30 10.32 8.22
CA THR A 33 0.01 10.39 8.87
C THR A 33 0.40 9.00 9.33
N TYR A 34 1.68 8.67 9.26
CA TYR A 34 2.16 7.35 9.67
C TYR A 34 3.49 7.44 10.41
N VAL A 35 3.68 6.63 11.44
CA VAL A 35 4.97 6.50 12.12
C VAL A 35 5.56 5.14 11.77
N ALA A 36 6.66 5.14 11.01
CA ALA A 36 7.44 3.95 10.73
C ALA A 36 8.45 3.72 11.85
N CYS A 37 8.50 2.49 12.36
CA CYS A 37 9.46 2.08 13.39
C CYS A 37 10.61 1.25 12.80
N GLY A 38 10.46 0.84 11.54
CA GLY A 38 11.29 -0.13 10.87
C GLY A 38 11.32 -1.46 11.62
N CYS A 39 12.53 -1.96 11.79
CA CYS A 39 12.84 -3.22 12.43
C CYS A 39 12.91 -3.03 13.95
N GLY A 40 11.81 -3.31 14.65
CA GLY A 40 11.69 -3.14 16.10
C GLY A 40 10.46 -2.34 16.53
N CYS A 41 10.54 -1.69 17.69
CA CYS A 41 9.49 -0.84 18.26
C CYS A 41 9.79 0.65 18.09
N CYS A 42 8.75 1.48 18.07
CA CYS A 42 8.91 2.93 18.26
C CYS A 42 8.96 3.23 19.77
N GLY A 43 9.92 4.04 20.23
CA GLY A 43 9.99 4.45 21.63
C GLY A 43 11.07 5.49 21.96
N GLY A 44 10.97 6.07 23.16
CA GLY A 44 11.97 6.95 23.74
C GLY A 44 11.73 8.45 23.52
N VAL A 45 11.66 8.89 22.26
CA VAL A 45 11.57 10.33 21.91
C VAL A 45 10.59 10.58 20.76
N GLU A 46 10.30 11.86 20.49
CA GLU A 46 9.44 12.25 19.36
C GLU A 46 10.11 11.85 18.02
N PRO A 47 9.37 11.17 17.12
CA PRO A 47 9.92 10.72 15.84
C PRO A 47 10.28 11.89 14.93
N GLU A 48 11.31 11.68 14.10
CA GLU A 48 11.70 12.66 13.08
C GLU A 48 10.55 12.83 12.06
N VAL A 49 10.14 14.07 11.81
CA VAL A 49 9.07 14.36 10.84
C VAL A 49 9.66 14.39 9.44
N GLN A 50 9.21 13.48 8.58
CA GLN A 50 9.52 13.46 7.17
C GLN A 50 8.32 13.97 6.36
N CYS A 51 8.53 15.09 5.66
CA CYS A 51 7.54 15.68 4.78
C CYS A 51 7.43 14.92 3.46
N LEU A 52 6.23 14.45 3.16
CA LEU A 52 5.82 13.95 1.85
C LEU A 52 5.07 15.05 1.10
N SER A 53 5.00 14.91 -0.22
CA SER A 53 4.19 15.74 -1.11
C SER A 53 3.02 14.96 -1.70
N CYS A 54 1.81 15.37 -1.31
CA CYS A 54 0.56 14.93 -1.89
C CYS A 54 0.47 15.33 -3.37
N ALA A 55 0.90 16.55 -3.71
CA ALA A 55 0.85 17.09 -5.07
C ALA A 55 1.77 16.33 -6.05
N LYS A 56 2.90 15.80 -5.55
CA LYS A 56 3.80 14.93 -6.32
C LYS A 56 3.37 13.47 -6.34
N GLY A 57 2.34 13.11 -5.56
CA GLY A 57 1.84 11.74 -5.46
C GLY A 57 2.76 10.81 -4.67
N ASP A 58 3.53 11.34 -3.71
CA ASP A 58 4.33 10.52 -2.81
C ASP A 58 3.44 9.47 -2.14
N ASP A 59 3.97 8.25 -2.02
CA ASP A 59 3.16 7.09 -1.67
C ASP A 59 3.35 6.69 -0.22
N LEU A 60 2.52 7.25 0.66
CA LEU A 60 2.49 6.86 2.07
C LEU A 60 2.23 5.35 2.25
N GLN A 61 1.42 4.73 1.38
CA GLN A 61 1.14 3.30 1.49
C GLN A 61 2.36 2.45 1.17
N ALA A 62 3.18 2.85 0.19
CA ALA A 62 4.44 2.17 -0.07
C ALA A 62 5.39 2.20 1.14
N LEU A 63 5.42 3.32 1.89
CA LEU A 63 6.21 3.45 3.11
C LEU A 63 5.67 2.58 4.25
N ILE A 64 4.35 2.53 4.43
CA ILE A 64 3.70 1.63 5.39
C ILE A 64 4.03 0.18 5.07
N GLN A 65 3.91 -0.21 3.80
CA GLN A 65 4.16 -1.57 3.38
C GLN A 65 5.63 -1.96 3.58
N LYS A 66 6.56 -1.08 3.24
CA LYS A 66 7.99 -1.26 3.52
C LYS A 66 8.27 -1.42 5.02
N ASP A 67 7.63 -0.62 5.88
CA ASP A 67 7.75 -0.75 7.34
C ASP A 67 7.23 -2.11 7.84
N GLN A 68 6.07 -2.54 7.34
CA GLN A 68 5.51 -3.85 7.68
C GLN A 68 6.36 -5.02 7.19
N GLU A 69 6.98 -4.88 6.02
CA GLU A 69 7.92 -5.87 5.50
C GLU A 69 9.19 -5.94 6.35
N ALA A 70 9.74 -4.80 6.76
CA ALA A 70 10.86 -4.76 7.68
C ALA A 70 10.55 -5.49 8.99
N LYS A 71 9.35 -5.33 9.55
CA LYS A 71 8.92 -6.01 10.79
C LYS A 71 8.85 -7.54 10.68
N LYS A 72 8.75 -8.09 9.46
CA LYS A 72 8.73 -9.53 9.24
C LYS A 72 10.13 -10.15 9.27
N ASP A 73 11.18 -9.32 9.24
CA ASP A 73 12.55 -9.82 9.32
C ASP A 73 12.79 -10.44 10.71
N PRO A 74 13.16 -11.74 10.80
CA PRO A 74 13.43 -12.41 12.06
C PRO A 74 14.54 -11.74 12.89
N GLN A 75 15.44 -10.99 12.24
CA GLN A 75 16.50 -10.25 12.91
C GLN A 75 15.96 -9.05 13.70
N CYS A 76 14.72 -8.63 13.49
CA CYS A 76 14.13 -7.50 14.21
C CYS A 76 13.88 -7.74 15.70
N ALA A 77 13.80 -9.00 16.14
CA ALA A 77 13.60 -9.33 17.54
C ALA A 77 14.73 -8.82 18.46
N VAL A 78 15.93 -8.56 17.92
CA VAL A 78 17.10 -8.10 18.68
C VAL A 78 17.46 -6.63 18.46
N MET A 79 16.74 -5.92 17.59
CA MET A 79 17.06 -4.55 17.18
C MET A 79 16.62 -3.48 18.20
N GLY A 80 15.82 -3.86 19.20
CA GLY A 80 15.33 -2.94 20.23
C GLY A 80 14.32 -1.93 19.70
N CYS A 81 14.17 -0.80 20.38
CA CYS A 81 13.31 0.30 19.93
C CYS A 81 14.12 1.43 19.31
N SER A 82 13.56 2.10 18.30
CA SER A 82 14.06 3.33 17.71
C SER A 82 13.05 4.48 17.90
N PRO A 83 13.45 5.75 17.73
CA PRO A 83 12.52 6.88 17.75
C PRO A 83 11.42 6.79 16.68
N GLY A 84 11.72 6.13 15.56
CA GLY A 84 10.86 6.08 14.38
C GLY A 84 10.89 7.36 13.54
N THR A 85 10.21 7.29 12.40
CA THR A 85 10.06 8.39 11.44
C THR A 85 8.59 8.64 11.19
N LYS A 86 8.13 9.87 11.39
CA LYS A 86 6.75 10.29 11.18
C LYS A 86 6.59 10.89 9.79
N TYR A 87 5.88 10.21 8.92
CA TYR A 87 5.50 10.67 7.59
C TYR A 87 4.21 11.47 7.64
N VAL A 88 4.23 12.67 7.08
CA VAL A 88 3.06 13.56 6.93
C VAL A 88 3.12 14.25 5.57
N TYR A 89 1.97 14.55 4.98
CA TYR A 89 1.91 15.38 3.77
C TYR A 89 1.92 16.87 4.13
N CYS A 90 3.06 17.54 3.92
CA CYS A 90 3.26 18.92 4.36
C CYS A 90 2.65 19.95 3.41
N ASP A 91 2.39 19.59 2.17
CA ASP A 91 1.72 20.43 1.18
C ASP A 91 0.19 20.44 1.33
N ALA A 92 -0.39 19.35 1.85
CA ALA A 92 -1.83 19.25 2.13
C ALA A 92 -2.21 19.68 3.57
N ASN A 93 -1.24 19.69 4.49
CA ASN A 93 -1.34 20.27 5.83
C ASN A 93 -0.13 21.20 6.04
N PRO A 94 -0.16 22.44 5.52
CA PRO A 94 0.84 23.44 5.90
C PRO A 94 0.75 23.64 7.42
N GLN A 95 1.87 23.43 8.11
CA GLN A 95 1.97 23.67 9.56
C GLN A 95 1.99 25.17 9.87
#